data_AF-Q7YB09-F1
#
_entry.id   AF-Q7YB09-F1
#
_cell.length_a   1.000
_cell.length_b   1.000
_cell.length_c   1.000
_cell.angle_alpha   90.00
_cell.angle_beta   90.00
_cell.angle_gamma   90.00
#
_symmetry.space_group_name_H-M   'P 1'
#
loop_
_entity.id
_entity.type
_entity.pdbx_description
1 polymer ?
#
loop_
_entity_poly.entity_id
_entity_poly.type
_entity_poly.pdbx_seq_one_letter_code
_entity_poly.pdbx_strand_id
1 'polypeptide(L)'
;PTVVMLIVVTSISSLVHLYSISYMEEDPHSPRFMSYLSIFTFFMPMLVTGDNSLQLFLGWEGVGLASYLLIHFWFTRLQADKAAIKAMPVNRVGDFGLAPGISGRFTLFQTVDFSTIFARASAPRNSWISCNMRLNAITLICILLLIGAVGKSAQI
;
A
#
# COMPACT_ATOMS: atom_id res chain seq x y z
N PRO A 1 -7.42 -14.02 10.74
CA PRO A 1 -7.68 -12.63 10.30
C PRO A 1 -7.63 -12.45 8.78
N THR A 2 -6.71 -13.14 8.08
CA THR A 2 -6.55 -13.07 6.61
C THR A 2 -7.82 -13.46 5.84
N VAL A 3 -8.48 -14.57 6.23
CA VAL A 3 -9.73 -15.03 5.59
C VAL A 3 -10.85 -14.00 5.75
N VAL A 4 -10.97 -13.36 6.92
CA VAL A 4 -11.99 -12.32 7.16
C VAL A 4 -11.76 -11.13 6.24
N MET A 5 -10.52 -10.64 6.15
CA MET A 5 -10.19 -9.51 5.25
C MET A 5 -10.37 -9.88 3.77
N LEU A 6 -10.06 -11.11 3.37
CA LEU A 6 -10.31 -11.59 2.01
C LEU A 6 -11.80 -11.58 1.66
N ILE A 7 -12.66 -12.09 2.54
CA ILE A 7 -14.12 -12.08 2.33
C ILE A 7 -14.63 -10.64 2.21
N VAL A 8 -14.17 -9.74 3.07
CA VAL A 8 -14.56 -8.32 3.03
C VAL A 8 -14.11 -7.66 1.72
N VAL A 9 -12.85 -7.83 1.33
CA VAL A 9 -12.32 -7.21 0.11
C VAL A 9 -12.99 -7.76 -1.14
N THR A 10 -13.17 -9.08 -1.24
CA THR A 10 -13.80 -9.72 -2.41
C THR A 10 -15.28 -9.41 -2.52
N SER A 11 -16.02 -9.37 -1.40
CA SER A 11 -17.44 -8.95 -1.41
C SER A 11 -17.59 -7.50 -1.85
N ILE A 12 -16.87 -6.56 -1.23
CA ILE A 12 -16.91 -5.13 -1.62
C ILE A 12 -16.51 -4.97 -3.10
N SER A 13 -15.45 -5.64 -3.53
CA SER A 13 -15.01 -5.66 -4.93
C SER A 13 -16.13 -6.10 -5.88
N SER A 14 -16.80 -7.22 -5.58
CA SER A 14 -17.89 -7.74 -6.42
C SER A 14 -19.08 -6.77 -6.52
N LEU A 15 -19.46 -6.14 -5.40
CA LEU A 15 -20.53 -5.14 -5.37
C LEU A 15 -20.15 -3.92 -6.21
N VAL A 16 -18.91 -3.45 -6.08
CA VAL A 16 -18.42 -2.29 -6.85
C VAL A 16 -18.39 -2.61 -8.35
N HIS A 17 -17.98 -3.82 -8.76
CA HIS A 17 -18.04 -4.24 -10.15
C HIS A 17 -19.48 -4.24 -10.70
N LEU A 18 -20.44 -4.80 -9.96
CA LEU A 18 -21.85 -4.81 -10.36
C LEU A 18 -22.41 -3.38 -10.50
N TYR A 19 -22.14 -2.52 -9.52
CA TYR A 19 -22.54 -1.12 -9.55
C TYR A 19 -21.93 -0.38 -10.74
N SER A 20 -20.66 -0.66 -11.05
CA SER A 20 -19.93 0.02 -12.12
C SER A 20 -20.47 -0.29 -13.51
N ILE A 21 -21.08 -1.47 -13.72
CA ILE A 21 -21.67 -1.84 -15.01
C ILE A 21 -22.84 -0.89 -15.33
N SER A 22 -23.74 -0.68 -14.38
CA SER A 22 -24.86 0.26 -14.56
C SER A 22 -24.41 1.72 -14.56
N TYR A 23 -23.42 2.10 -13.74
CA TYR A 23 -22.95 3.49 -13.66
C TYR A 23 -22.23 3.98 -14.93
N MET A 24 -21.57 3.08 -15.66
CA MET A 24 -20.79 3.39 -16.87
C MET A 24 -21.50 2.99 -18.18
N GLU A 25 -22.79 2.65 -18.12
CA GLU A 25 -23.55 2.17 -19.28
C GLU A 25 -23.59 3.19 -20.43
N GLU A 26 -23.60 4.48 -20.09
CA GLU A 26 -23.66 5.59 -21.05
C GLU A 26 -22.27 6.04 -21.55
N ASP A 27 -21.16 5.55 -20.96
CA ASP A 27 -19.81 6.02 -21.25
C ASP A 27 -19.04 5.09 -22.21
N PRO A 28 -18.48 5.62 -23.32
CA PRO A 28 -17.72 4.81 -24.29
C PRO A 28 -16.37 4.31 -23.76
N HIS A 29 -15.92 4.82 -22.61
CA HIS A 29 -14.66 4.45 -21.96
C HIS A 29 -14.83 3.42 -20.83
N SER A 30 -16.01 2.80 -20.71
CA SER A 30 -16.29 1.78 -19.70
C SER A 30 -15.27 0.62 -19.64
N PRO A 31 -14.67 0.11 -20.75
CA PRO A 31 -13.68 -0.97 -20.67
C PRO A 31 -12.39 -0.55 -19.95
N ARG A 32 -12.03 0.74 -20.04
CA ARG A 32 -10.85 1.29 -19.34
C ARG A 32 -11.10 1.41 -17.85
N PHE A 33 -12.30 1.84 -17.45
CA PHE A 33 -12.65 1.91 -16.03
C PHE A 33 -12.64 0.52 -15.40
N MET A 34 -13.23 -0.47 -16.08
CA MET A 34 -13.27 -1.85 -15.59
C MET A 34 -11.89 -2.51 -15.50
N SER A 35 -10.96 -2.17 -16.40
CA SER A 35 -9.58 -2.67 -16.28
C SER A 35 -8.86 -2.08 -15.07
N TYR A 36 -9.00 -0.78 -14.79
CA TYR A 36 -8.46 -0.16 -13.59
C TYR A 36 -9.07 -0.74 -12.30
N LEU A 37 -10.37 -1.01 -12.31
CA LEU A 37 -11.06 -1.67 -11.21
C LEU A 37 -10.52 -3.08 -10.99
N SER A 38 -10.35 -3.86 -12.06
CA SER A 38 -9.80 -5.22 -11.99
C SER A 38 -8.36 -5.24 -11.45
N ILE A 39 -7.56 -4.23 -11.81
CA ILE A 39 -6.20 -4.06 -11.28
C ILE A 39 -6.24 -3.78 -9.77
N PHE A 40 -7.15 -2.93 -9.30
CA PHE A 40 -7.35 -2.68 -7.87
C PHE A 40 -7.73 -3.96 -7.13
N THR A 41 -8.65 -4.75 -7.69
CA THR A 41 -9.14 -6.00 -7.08
C THR A 41 -8.14 -7.14 -7.15
N PHE A 42 -7.08 -7.01 -7.95
CA PHE A 42 -5.94 -7.93 -7.94
C PHE A 42 -4.91 -7.55 -6.87
N PHE A 43 -4.53 -6.27 -6.78
CA PHE A 43 -3.51 -5.84 -5.83
C PHE A 43 -3.99 -5.83 -4.38
N MET A 44 -5.29 -5.61 -4.13
CA MET A 44 -5.81 -5.55 -2.76
C MET A 44 -5.76 -6.92 -2.04
N PRO A 45 -6.20 -8.04 -2.64
CA PRO A 45 -5.96 -9.38 -2.08
C PRO A 45 -4.49 -9.76 -2.00
N MET A 46 -3.65 -9.37 -2.97
CA MET A 46 -2.20 -9.60 -2.92
C MET A 46 -1.57 -8.95 -1.67
N LEU A 47 -2.02 -7.74 -1.31
CA LEU A 47 -1.60 -7.04 -0.09
C LEU A 47 -2.07 -7.77 1.17
N VAL A 48 -3.35 -8.18 1.24
CA VAL A 48 -3.94 -8.84 2.42
C VAL A 48 -3.34 -10.22 2.69
N THR A 49 -2.93 -10.92 1.63
CA THR A 49 -2.31 -12.26 1.72
C THR A 49 -0.79 -12.20 1.93
N GLY A 50 -0.19 -11.02 1.95
CA GLY A 50 1.25 -10.86 2.09
C GLY A 50 1.78 -11.33 3.44
N ASP A 51 2.53 -12.43 3.43
CA ASP A 51 3.30 -12.97 4.56
C ASP A 51 4.77 -12.49 4.56
N ASN A 52 5.15 -11.76 3.52
CA ASN A 52 6.48 -11.23 3.29
C ASN A 52 6.49 -9.72 3.09
N SER A 53 7.56 -9.06 3.56
CA SER A 53 7.72 -7.60 3.41
C SER A 53 7.74 -7.13 1.95
N LEU A 54 8.29 -7.95 1.04
CA LEU A 54 8.34 -7.66 -0.40
C LEU A 54 6.95 -7.73 -1.05
N GLN A 55 6.16 -8.76 -0.73
CA GLN A 55 4.80 -8.87 -1.23
C GLN A 55 3.92 -7.72 -0.72
N LEU A 56 4.10 -7.33 0.54
CA LEU A 56 3.45 -6.16 1.10
C LEU A 56 3.82 -4.89 0.32
N PHE A 57 5.11 -4.67 0.02
CA PHE A 57 5.55 -3.51 -0.78
C PHE A 57 4.96 -3.51 -2.20
N LEU A 58 4.93 -4.65 -2.88
CA LEU A 58 4.35 -4.77 -4.22
C LEU A 58 2.85 -4.47 -4.23
N GLY A 59 2.09 -5.06 -3.30
CA GLY A 59 0.67 -4.78 -3.15
C GLY A 59 0.40 -3.32 -2.80
N TRP A 60 1.25 -2.74 -1.94
CA TRP A 60 1.16 -1.36 -1.47
C TRP A 60 1.31 -0.31 -2.59
N GLU A 61 2.32 -0.49 -3.43
CA GLU A 61 2.55 0.32 -4.63
C GLU A 61 1.42 0.12 -5.64
N GLY A 62 1.04 -1.14 -5.89
CA GLY A 62 0.00 -1.52 -6.85
C GLY A 62 -1.35 -0.90 -6.53
N VAL A 63 -1.79 -0.94 -5.27
CA VAL A 63 -3.03 -0.29 -4.82
C VAL A 63 -2.93 1.24 -4.95
N GLY A 64 -1.75 1.82 -4.71
CA GLY A 64 -1.51 3.26 -4.91
C GLY A 64 -1.68 3.69 -6.36
N LEU A 65 -1.08 2.95 -7.28
CA LEU A 65 -1.16 3.20 -8.72
C LEU A 65 -2.58 2.98 -9.25
N ALA A 66 -3.26 1.91 -8.82
CA ALA A 66 -4.65 1.65 -9.20
C ALA A 66 -5.58 2.78 -8.75
N SER A 67 -5.39 3.28 -7.53
CA SER A 67 -6.17 4.42 -7.00
C SER A 67 -5.94 5.69 -7.80
N TYR A 68 -4.69 5.97 -8.20
CA TYR A 68 -4.37 7.11 -9.07
C TYR A 68 -5.07 7.02 -10.43
N LEU A 69 -5.03 5.84 -11.08
CA LEU A 69 -5.68 5.61 -12.36
C LEU A 69 -7.20 5.79 -12.29
N LEU A 70 -7.83 5.36 -11.20
CA LEU A 70 -9.28 5.53 -10.98
C LEU A 70 -9.67 7.00 -10.76
N ILE A 71 -8.89 7.77 -9.99
CA ILE A 71 -9.14 9.21 -9.78
C ILE A 71 -8.95 9.98 -11.11
N HIS A 72 -7.94 9.61 -11.88
CA HIS A 72 -7.62 10.24 -13.16
C HIS A 72 -8.51 9.77 -14.33
N PHE A 73 -9.50 8.90 -14.10
CA PHE A 73 -10.36 8.37 -15.18
C PHE A 73 -11.04 9.50 -15.99
N TRP A 74 -11.59 10.51 -15.30
CA TRP A 74 -12.17 11.71 -15.92
C TRP A 74 -11.14 12.82 -16.15
N PHE A 75 -10.09 12.52 -16.92
CA PHE A 75 -9.02 13.47 -17.25
C PHE A 75 -9.52 14.76 -17.94
N THR A 76 -10.73 14.74 -18.53
CA THR A 76 -11.36 15.91 -19.15
C THR A 76 -11.72 17.00 -18.14
N ARG A 77 -11.90 16.66 -16.86
CA ARG A 77 -12.18 17.63 -15.79
C ARG A 77 -10.87 18.07 -15.14
N LEU A 78 -10.51 19.35 -15.33
CA LEU A 78 -9.32 19.96 -14.71
C LEU A 78 -9.26 19.79 -13.17
N GLN A 79 -10.42 19.73 -12.51
CA GLN A 79 -10.48 19.49 -11.06
C GLN A 79 -10.07 18.05 -10.69
N ALA A 80 -10.49 17.05 -11.48
CA ALA A 80 -10.15 15.65 -11.25
C ALA A 80 -8.67 15.40 -11.52
N ASP A 81 -8.12 16.01 -12.57
CA ASP A 81 -6.70 15.89 -12.90
C ASP A 81 -5.79 16.53 -11.83
N LYS A 82 -6.14 17.74 -11.36
CA LYS A 82 -5.44 18.38 -10.23
C LYS A 82 -5.52 17.54 -8.95
N ALA A 83 -6.66 16.89 -8.68
CA ALA A 83 -6.81 16.02 -7.52
C ALA A 83 -5.94 14.75 -7.63
N ALA A 84 -5.90 14.11 -8.81
CA ALA A 84 -5.04 12.96 -9.06
C ALA A 84 -3.55 13.30 -8.88
N ILE A 85 -3.11 14.41 -9.47
CA ILE A 85 -1.73 14.90 -9.37
C ILE A 85 -1.38 15.28 -7.92
N LYS A 86 -2.32 15.76 -7.11
CA LYS A 86 -2.08 16.06 -5.69
C LYS A 86 -2.04 14.80 -4.82
N ALA A 87 -2.84 13.79 -5.12
CA ALA A 87 -2.90 12.55 -4.36
C ALA A 87 -1.65 11.67 -4.54
N MET A 88 -1.06 11.66 -5.73
CA MET A 88 0.09 10.79 -6.04
C MET A 88 1.35 11.10 -5.22
N PRO A 89 1.80 12.37 -5.05
CA PRO A 89 2.93 12.71 -4.19
C PRO A 89 2.71 12.33 -2.73
N VAL A 90 1.49 12.50 -2.20
CA VAL A 90 1.18 12.16 -0.79
C VAL A 90 1.32 10.66 -0.57
N ASN A 91 0.80 9.84 -1.50
CA ASN A 91 1.04 8.39 -1.48
C ASN A 91 2.54 8.07 -1.58
N ARG A 92 3.27 8.78 -2.45
CA ARG A 92 4.70 8.55 -2.66
C ARG A 92 5.56 8.87 -1.44
N VAL A 93 5.19 9.89 -0.67
CA VAL A 93 5.89 10.23 0.59
C VAL A 93 5.73 9.10 1.61
N GLY A 94 4.56 8.45 1.67
CA GLY A 94 4.38 7.23 2.47
C GLY A 94 5.29 6.09 2.01
N ASP A 95 5.40 5.87 0.70
CA ASP A 95 6.29 4.84 0.14
C ASP A 95 7.76 5.10 0.48
N PHE A 96 8.17 6.38 0.57
CA PHE A 96 9.49 6.80 1.04
C PHE A 96 9.76 6.50 2.52
N GLY A 97 8.74 6.29 3.34
CA GLY A 97 8.89 5.74 4.70
C GLY A 97 8.98 4.21 4.72
N LEU A 98 8.12 3.57 3.91
CA LEU A 98 8.01 2.10 3.86
C LEU A 98 9.27 1.44 3.29
N ALA A 99 9.80 1.94 2.17
CA ALA A 99 10.95 1.36 1.48
C ALA A 99 12.23 1.29 2.35
N PRO A 100 12.70 2.39 2.99
CA PRO A 100 13.84 2.31 3.92
C PRO A 100 13.50 1.54 5.19
N GLY A 101 12.24 1.51 5.64
CA GLY A 101 11.80 0.66 6.76
C GLY A 101 11.96 -0.84 6.46
N ILE A 102 11.59 -1.27 5.25
CA ILE A 102 11.76 -2.66 4.78
C ILE A 102 13.25 -2.99 4.59
N SER A 103 14.01 -2.07 3.98
CA SER A 103 15.46 -2.22 3.79
C SER A 103 16.20 -2.35 5.14
N GLY A 104 15.92 -1.46 6.10
CA GLY A 104 16.48 -1.51 7.44
C GLY A 104 16.11 -2.78 8.21
N ARG A 105 14.90 -3.31 7.98
CA ARG A 105 14.50 -4.61 8.54
C ARG A 105 15.31 -5.75 7.91
N PHE A 106 15.49 -5.72 6.59
CA PHE A 106 16.26 -6.73 5.88
C PHE A 106 17.73 -6.75 6.31
N THR A 107 18.36 -5.59 6.52
CA THR A 107 19.76 -5.52 6.97
C THR A 107 19.96 -6.12 8.37
N LEU A 108 19.01 -5.92 9.30
CA LEU A 108 19.09 -6.44 10.67
C LEU A 108 18.73 -7.92 10.77
N PHE A 109 17.63 -8.33 10.13
CA PHE A 109 17.07 -9.67 10.33
C PHE A 109 17.51 -10.64 9.23
N GLN A 110 17.95 -10.17 8.05
CA GLN A 110 18.34 -10.99 6.89
C GLN A 110 17.23 -11.97 6.45
N THR A 111 15.97 -11.56 6.61
CA THR A 111 14.77 -12.32 6.25
C THR A 111 13.65 -11.36 5.86
N VAL A 112 12.76 -11.82 4.98
CA VAL A 112 11.58 -11.09 4.51
C VAL A 112 10.29 -11.58 5.18
N ASP A 113 10.30 -12.76 5.79
CA ASP A 113 9.12 -13.42 6.34
C ASP A 113 8.74 -12.83 7.70
N PHE A 114 7.48 -12.41 7.86
CA PHE A 114 7.03 -11.79 9.10
C PHE A 114 7.17 -12.71 10.31
N SER A 115 6.92 -14.02 10.17
CA SER A 115 7.00 -14.99 11.27
C SER A 115 8.40 -15.03 11.91
N THR A 116 9.43 -15.09 11.08
CA THR A 116 10.84 -15.13 11.51
C THR A 116 11.29 -13.78 12.08
N ILE A 117 10.78 -12.67 11.55
CA ILE A 117 11.03 -11.32 12.07
C ILE A 117 10.45 -11.19 13.48
N PHE A 118 9.19 -11.59 13.71
CA PHE A 118 8.56 -11.51 15.03
C PHE A 118 9.27 -12.38 16.07
N ALA A 119 9.70 -13.58 15.69
CA ALA A 119 10.47 -14.46 16.56
C ALA A 119 11.86 -13.91 16.93
N ARG A 120 12.51 -13.19 16.01
CA ARG A 120 13.82 -12.55 16.26
C ARG A 120 13.68 -11.20 16.98
N ALA A 121 12.55 -10.51 16.83
CA ALA A 121 12.29 -9.23 17.46
C ALA A 121 12.18 -9.32 19.00
N SER A 122 11.78 -10.48 19.54
CA SER A 122 11.72 -10.70 20.99
C SER A 122 13.09 -10.86 21.66
N ALA A 123 14.17 -11.05 20.89
CA ALA A 123 15.55 -11.08 21.38
C ALA A 123 16.25 -9.77 20.96
N PRO A 124 16.23 -8.70 21.79
CA PRO A 124 16.75 -7.41 21.40
C PRO A 124 18.25 -7.49 21.15
N ARG A 125 18.64 -7.51 19.88
CA ARG A 125 20.03 -7.25 19.49
C ARG A 125 20.18 -5.73 19.51
N ASN A 126 21.00 -5.22 20.43
CA ASN A 126 21.36 -3.79 20.51
C ASN A 126 22.17 -3.37 19.28
N SER A 127 21.54 -3.28 18.12
CA SER A 127 22.09 -2.70 16.91
C SER A 127 21.82 -1.20 16.97
N TRP A 128 22.85 -0.43 17.30
CA TRP A 128 22.83 1.03 17.26
C TRP A 128 23.21 1.48 15.85
N ILE A 129 22.36 2.29 15.22
CA ILE A 129 22.74 2.95 13.97
C ILE A 129 23.50 4.22 14.36
N SER A 130 24.81 4.21 14.15
CA SER A 130 25.67 5.35 14.46
C SER A 130 25.63 6.37 13.33
N CYS A 131 24.65 7.28 13.40
CA CYS A 131 24.69 8.55 12.69
C CYS A 131 24.57 9.67 13.71
N ASN A 132 25.64 9.94 14.46
CA ASN A 132 25.80 11.00 15.47
C ASN A 132 24.77 11.06 16.63
N MET A 133 23.73 10.23 16.62
CA MET A 133 22.79 9.97 17.71
C MET A 133 22.69 8.46 17.92
N ARG A 134 22.71 8.01 19.18
CA ARG A 134 22.45 6.62 19.55
C ARG A 134 20.95 6.35 19.48
N LEU A 135 20.43 6.06 18.29
CA LEU A 135 19.06 5.60 18.12
C LEU A 135 19.02 4.07 18.05
N ASN A 136 18.05 3.48 18.75
CA ASN A 136 17.74 2.06 18.61
C ASN A 136 17.28 1.83 17.16
N ALA A 137 17.99 0.97 16.41
CA ALA A 137 17.65 0.72 15.01
C ALA A 137 16.21 0.21 14.85
N ILE A 138 15.74 -0.58 15.82
CA ILE A 138 14.37 -1.13 15.84
C ILE A 138 13.33 -0.02 15.97
N THR A 139 13.53 0.97 16.85
CA THR A 139 12.56 2.07 17.01
C THR A 139 12.51 2.94 15.77
N LEU A 140 13.65 3.20 15.13
CA LEU A 140 13.72 3.94 13.87
C LEU A 140 12.96 3.20 12.77
N ILE A 141 13.19 1.90 12.59
CA ILE A 141 12.47 1.07 11.60
C ILE A 141 10.96 1.09 11.84
N CYS A 142 10.52 0.97 13.10
CA CYS A 142 9.09 1.05 13.44
C CYS A 142 8.48 2.41 13.08
N ILE A 143 9.19 3.51 13.37
CA ILE A 143 8.73 4.86 13.01
C ILE A 143 8.64 5.01 11.48
N LEU A 144 9.63 4.55 10.74
CA LEU A 144 9.63 4.60 9.27
C LEU A 144 8.45 3.81 8.66
N LEU A 145 8.18 2.62 9.18
CA LEU A 145 7.03 1.81 8.76
C LEU A 145 5.70 2.47 9.14
N LEU A 146 5.63 3.13 10.30
CA LEU A 146 4.45 3.89 10.71
C LEU A 146 4.21 5.09 9.80
N ILE A 147 5.25 5.84 9.43
CA ILE A 147 5.15 6.94 8.45
C ILE A 147 4.57 6.43 7.12
N GLY A 148 4.97 5.23 6.68
CA GLY A 148 4.36 4.56 5.54
C GLY A 148 2.86 4.36 5.74
N ALA A 149 2.46 3.70 6.85
CA ALA A 149 1.06 3.46 7.19
C ALA A 149 0.20 4.74 7.23
N VAL A 150 0.73 5.80 7.84
CA VAL A 150 0.11 7.13 7.96
C VAL A 150 -0.10 7.74 6.56
N GLY A 151 0.91 7.63 5.68
CA GLY A 151 0.88 8.21 4.34
C GLY A 151 -0.26 7.70 3.45
N LYS A 152 -0.55 6.38 3.44
CA LYS A 152 -1.69 5.83 2.67
C LYS A 152 -3.04 6.04 3.34
N SER A 153 -3.07 6.16 4.66
CA SER A 153 -4.31 6.29 5.43
C SER A 153 -4.86 7.72 5.45
N ALA A 154 -4.17 8.67 4.79
CA ALA A 154 -4.54 10.09 4.71
C ALA A 154 -4.90 10.70 6.08
N GLN A 155 -4.06 10.42 7.09
CA GLN A 155 -4.25 10.98 8.43
C GLN A 155 -3.93 12.49 8.43
N ILE A 156 -4.67 13.24 9.25
CA ILE A 156 -4.67 14.72 9.35
C ILE A 156 -3.42 15.22 10.10
#